data_AF-A0AAW5LJR8-F1
#
_entry.id   AF-A0AAW5LJR8-F1
#
_cell.length_a   1.000
_cell.length_b   1.000
_cell.length_c   1.000
_cell.angle_alpha   90.00
_cell.angle_beta   90.00
_cell.angle_gamma   90.00
#
_symmetry.space_group_name_H-M   'P 1'
#
loop_
_entity.id
_entity.type
_entity.pdbx_description
1 polymer ?
#
loop_
_entity_poly.entity_id
_entity_poly.type
_entity_poly.pdbx_seq_one_letter_code
_entity_poly.pdbx_strand_id
1 'polypeptide(L)'
;VNGDSLVKGNSTVEGDSTVKGNATFEKDTLTKGNATVNGDSLVKGNSTVEGDSTVKGNATFEKDTLTKGNATVNGDSLVKGNSTVEGDSTVKGNATFEKDTLTKGNATVNGDS
;
A
#
# COMPACT_ATOMS: atom_id res chain seq x y z
N VAL A 1 -1.67 -14.17 7.30
CA VAL A 1 -2.45 -13.96 8.55
C VAL A 1 -3.93 -14.10 8.22
N ASN A 2 -4.70 -14.85 9.04
CA ASN A 2 -6.15 -14.88 8.95
C ASN A 2 -6.72 -13.97 10.05
N GLY A 3 -7.67 -13.10 9.68
CA GLY A 3 -8.17 -12.03 10.54
C GLY A 3 -7.34 -10.75 10.47
N ASP A 4 -7.72 -9.78 11.28
CA ASP A 4 -7.06 -8.48 11.37
C ASP A 4 -5.66 -8.61 11.98
N SER A 5 -4.72 -7.80 11.50
CA SER A 5 -3.32 -7.80 11.91
C SER A 5 -2.89 -6.43 12.40
N LEU A 6 -2.33 -6.35 13.61
CA LEU A 6 -1.72 -5.15 14.16
C LEU A 6 -0.23 -5.40 14.43
N VAL A 7 0.63 -4.57 13.85
CA VAL A 7 2.07 -4.59 14.04
C VAL A 7 2.53 -3.26 14.63
N LYS A 8 2.96 -3.28 15.90
CA LYS A 8 3.31 -2.07 16.66
C LYS A 8 4.75 -1.58 16.44
N GLY A 9 5.64 -2.50 16.06
CA GLY A 9 7.06 -2.21 15.82
C GLY A 9 7.38 -2.11 14.33
N ASN A 10 8.64 -1.82 14.03
CA ASN A 10 9.15 -1.99 12.67
C ASN A 10 8.97 -3.46 12.26
N SER A 11 8.63 -3.71 11.01
CA SER A 11 8.51 -5.08 10.50
C SER A 11 9.20 -5.28 9.17
N THR A 12 9.74 -6.48 9.02
CA THR A 12 10.29 -6.97 7.77
C THR A 12 9.63 -8.31 7.47
N VAL A 13 9.08 -8.45 6.28
CA VAL A 13 8.55 -9.70 5.77
C VAL A 13 9.42 -10.15 4.62
N GLU A 14 10.00 -11.35 4.76
CA GLU A 14 10.77 -12.00 3.71
C GLU A 14 9.83 -12.89 2.88
N GLY A 15 9.83 -12.71 1.55
CA GLY A 15 8.93 -13.39 0.64
C GLY A 15 7.53 -12.78 0.60
N ASP A 16 6.61 -13.51 -0.04
CA ASP A 16 5.24 -13.07 -0.26
C ASP A 16 4.40 -13.12 1.02
N SER A 17 3.58 -12.09 1.23
CA SER A 17 2.74 -11.95 2.41
C SER A 17 1.27 -11.71 2.05
N THR A 18 0.38 -12.33 2.82
CA THR A 18 -1.07 -12.12 2.67
C THR A 18 -1.74 -11.97 4.02
N VAL A 19 -2.51 -10.90 4.19
CA VAL A 19 -3.42 -10.66 5.32
C VAL A 19 -4.86 -10.83 4.83
N LYS A 20 -5.63 -11.71 5.47
CA LYS A 20 -7.08 -11.89 5.22
C LYS A 20 -7.86 -11.17 6.30
N GLY A 21 -8.01 -9.86 6.14
CA GLY A 21 -8.55 -8.93 7.13
C GLY A 21 -7.85 -7.58 6.99
N ASN A 22 -8.10 -6.68 7.94
CA ASN A 22 -7.48 -5.38 7.98
C ASN A 22 -6.03 -5.48 8.49
N ALA A 23 -5.14 -4.63 7.99
CA ALA A 23 -3.75 -4.57 8.40
C ALA A 23 -3.39 -3.16 8.91
N THR A 24 -2.90 -3.06 10.14
CA THR A 24 -2.35 -1.82 10.70
C THR A 24 -0.89 -2.00 11.06
N PHE A 25 -0.04 -1.10 10.56
CA PHE A 25 1.38 -1.03 10.88
C PHE A 25 1.71 0.34 11.49
N GLU A 26 2.09 0.37 12.76
CA GLU A 26 2.30 1.63 13.50
C GLU A 26 3.67 2.28 13.24
N LYS A 27 4.59 1.53 12.62
CA LYS A 27 5.96 1.95 12.32
C LYS A 27 6.36 1.50 10.91
N ASP A 28 7.65 1.56 10.61
CA ASP A 28 8.16 1.33 9.27
C ASP A 28 8.00 -0.15 8.86
N THR A 29 7.70 -0.36 7.58
CA THR A 29 7.45 -1.69 7.01
C THR A 29 8.32 -1.92 5.78
N LEU A 30 8.92 -3.11 5.70
CA LEU A 30 9.62 -3.60 4.52
C LEU A 30 9.07 -4.97 4.15
N THR A 31 8.61 -5.14 2.91
CA THR A 31 8.25 -6.45 2.35
C THR A 31 9.18 -6.77 1.19
N LYS A 32 9.93 -7.86 1.30
CA LYS A 32 10.78 -8.39 0.22
C LYS A 32 10.06 -9.48 -0.55
N GLY A 33 9.07 -9.07 -1.32
CA GLY A 33 8.15 -9.93 -2.04
C GLY A 33 6.84 -9.21 -2.26
N ASN A 34 5.82 -9.94 -2.69
CA ASN A 34 4.50 -9.39 -2.92
C ASN A 34 3.76 -9.21 -1.59
N ALA A 35 3.00 -8.12 -1.46
CA ALA A 35 2.14 -7.85 -0.33
C ALA A 35 0.68 -7.82 -0.78
N THR A 36 -0.17 -8.62 -0.14
CA THR A 36 -1.63 -8.59 -0.36
C THR A 36 -2.37 -8.38 0.95
N VAL A 37 -3.24 -7.36 1.01
CA VAL A 37 -4.19 -7.15 2.10
C VAL A 37 -5.60 -7.30 1.53
N ASN A 38 -6.33 -8.34 1.95
CA ASN A 38 -7.73 -8.57 1.61
C ASN A 38 -8.65 -7.87 2.63
N GLY A 39 -8.47 -6.56 2.78
CA GLY A 39 -9.14 -5.69 3.74
C GLY A 39 -8.52 -4.30 3.65
N ASP A 40 -8.79 -3.45 4.64
CA ASP A 40 -8.20 -2.12 4.71
C ASP A 40 -6.75 -2.20 5.21
N SER A 41 -5.89 -1.31 4.69
CA SER A 41 -4.48 -1.21 5.07
C SER A 41 -4.18 0.20 5.58
N LEU A 42 -3.66 0.29 6.81
CA LEU A 42 -3.16 1.52 7.41
C LEU A 42 -1.68 1.37 7.75
N VAL A 43 -0.83 2.22 7.17
CA VAL A 43 0.59 2.31 7.50
C VAL A 43 0.89 3.70 8.04
N LYS A 44 1.28 3.79 9.31
CA LYS A 44 1.63 5.06 9.98
C LYS A 44 3.12 5.43 9.79
N GLY A 45 3.97 4.44 9.58
CA GLY A 45 5.38 4.62 9.25
C GLY A 45 5.63 4.73 7.75
N ASN A 46 6.90 4.71 7.36
CA ASN A 46 7.27 4.56 5.96
C ASN A 46 6.98 3.12 5.50
N SER A 47 6.63 2.95 4.24
CA SER A 47 6.41 1.63 3.64
C SER A 47 7.30 1.39 2.44
N THR A 48 7.88 0.20 2.36
CA THR A 48 8.57 -0.27 1.15
C THR A 48 8.13 -1.67 0.80
N VAL A 49 7.69 -1.86 -0.42
CA VAL A 49 7.36 -3.18 -1.01
C VAL A 49 8.27 -3.39 -2.22
N GLU A 50 9.12 -4.41 -2.17
CA GLU A 50 10.06 -4.74 -3.25
C GLU A 50 9.45 -5.65 -4.33
N GLY A 51 8.18 -6.00 -4.20
CA GLY A 51 7.36 -6.65 -5.22
C GLY A 51 6.06 -5.88 -5.48
N ASP A 52 5.03 -6.61 -5.90
CA ASP A 52 3.71 -6.04 -6.13
C ASP A 52 2.96 -5.82 -4.79
N SER A 53 2.24 -4.70 -4.70
CA SER A 53 1.37 -4.37 -3.57
C SER A 53 -0.08 -4.36 -4.02
N THR A 54 -0.93 -5.15 -3.37
CA THR A 54 -2.38 -5.19 -3.62
C THR A 54 -3.16 -4.99 -2.33
N VAL A 55 -4.03 -3.99 -2.31
CA VAL A 55 -5.01 -3.78 -1.24
C VAL A 55 -6.41 -3.92 -1.84
N LYS A 56 -7.24 -4.82 -1.30
CA LYS A 56 -8.63 -5.03 -1.76
C LYS A 56 -9.68 -4.23 -0.98
N GLY A 57 -9.25 -3.47 0.02
CA GLY A 57 -10.05 -2.42 0.66
C GLY A 57 -9.39 -1.05 0.46
N ASN A 58 -9.59 -0.17 1.43
CA ASN A 58 -8.99 1.16 1.43
C ASN A 58 -7.53 1.09 1.88
N ALA A 59 -6.69 1.97 1.32
CA ALA A 59 -5.29 2.09 1.69
C ALA A 59 -4.99 3.50 2.21
N THR A 60 -4.42 3.60 3.40
CA THR A 60 -3.95 4.87 3.98
C THR A 60 -2.47 4.75 4.35
N PHE A 61 -1.65 5.67 3.83
CA PHE A 61 -0.23 5.78 4.13
C PHE A 61 0.04 7.17 4.72
N GLU A 62 0.39 7.24 6.00
CA GLU A 62 0.61 8.53 6.70
C GLU A 62 2.00 9.13 6.42
N LYS A 63 2.94 8.33 5.91
CA LYS A 63 4.27 8.78 5.49
C LYS A 63 4.61 8.25 4.10
N ASP A 64 5.89 8.25 3.77
CA ASP A 64 6.39 7.97 2.44
C ASP A 64 6.19 6.49 2.10
N THR A 65 5.80 6.22 0.87
CA THR A 65 5.59 4.87 0.34
C THR A 65 6.39 4.65 -0.93
N LEU A 66 7.06 3.51 -1.01
CA LEU A 66 7.80 3.04 -2.18
C LEU A 66 7.31 1.64 -2.55
N THR A 67 6.83 1.47 -3.77
CA THR A 67 6.55 0.15 -4.37
C THR A 67 7.44 -0.03 -5.59
N LYS A 68 8.33 -1.04 -5.56
CA LYS A 68 9.22 -1.35 -6.69
C LYS A 68 8.55 -2.24 -7.75
N GLY A 69 7.42 -2.86 -7.42
CA GLY A 69 6.53 -3.50 -8.38
C GLY A 69 5.33 -2.63 -8.73
N ASN A 70 4.23 -3.28 -9.09
CA ASN A 70 2.95 -2.64 -9.34
C ASN A 70 2.20 -2.39 -8.03
N ALA A 71 1.44 -1.30 -7.97
CA ALA A 71 0.56 -0.97 -6.86
C ALA A 71 -0.90 -1.00 -7.33
N THR A 72 -1.75 -1.79 -6.66
CA THR A 72 -3.20 -1.83 -6.92
C THR A 72 -3.98 -1.63 -5.64
N VAL A 73 -4.90 -0.67 -5.65
CA VAL A 73 -5.89 -0.45 -4.58
C VAL A 73 -7.29 -0.59 -5.18
N ASN A 74 -8.04 -1.62 -4.76
CA ASN A 74 -9.44 -1.80 -5.14
C ASN A 74 -10.36 -1.15 -4.08
N GLY A 75 -10.15 0.13 -3.83
CA GLY A 75 -10.83 0.95 -2.84
C GLY A 75 -10.24 2.36 -2.89
N ASP A 76 -10.53 3.17 -1.87
CA ASP A 76 -9.96 4.51 -1.77
C ASP A 76 -8.49 4.43 -1.32
N SER A 77 -7.65 5.30 -1.87
CA SER A 77 -6.23 5.44 -1.54
C SER A 77 -5.94 6.86 -1.06
N LEU A 78 -5.40 6.99 0.15
CA LEU A 78 -4.88 8.23 0.72
C LEU A 78 -3.39 8.09 1.02
N VAL A 79 -2.57 8.97 0.44
CA VAL A 79 -1.15 9.07 0.76
C VAL A 79 -0.84 10.49 1.24
N LYS A 80 -0.42 10.62 2.50
CA LYS A 80 -0.02 11.91 3.10
C LYS A 80 1.45 12.24 2.88
N GLY A 81 2.30 11.21 2.77
CA GLY A 81 3.71 11.36 2.43
C GLY A 81 3.94 11.39 0.92
N ASN A 82 5.21 11.29 0.53
CA ASN A 82 5.57 11.11 -0.87
C ASN A 82 5.25 9.68 -1.32
N SER A 83 4.79 9.52 -2.55
CA SER A 83 4.54 8.21 -3.16
C SER A 83 5.45 7.97 -4.34
N THR A 84 6.09 6.80 -4.39
CA THR A 84 6.81 6.33 -5.58
C THR A 84 6.35 4.92 -5.93
N VAL A 85 5.91 4.74 -7.17
CA VAL A 85 5.62 3.43 -7.77
C VAL A 85 6.50 3.26 -9.00
N GLU A 86 7.38 2.26 -8.97
CA GLU A 86 8.28 1.99 -10.10
C GLU A 86 7.61 1.19 -11.23
N GLY A 87 6.55 0.43 -10.91
CA GLY A 87 5.65 -0.20 -11.88
C GLY A 87 4.39 0.62 -12.18
N ASP A 88 3.33 -0.09 -12.55
CA ASP A 88 2.00 0.49 -12.76
C ASP A 88 1.29 0.75 -11.43
N SER A 89 0.54 1.86 -11.37
CA SER A 89 -0.32 2.23 -10.25
C SER A 89 -1.78 2.26 -10.69
N THR A 90 -2.64 1.48 -10.03
CA THR A 90 -4.08 1.44 -10.29
C THR A 90 -4.87 1.66 -9.01
N VAL A 91 -5.80 2.62 -9.03
CA VAL A 91 -6.78 2.83 -7.95
C VAL A 91 -8.18 2.75 -8.55
N LYS A 92 -9.02 1.85 -8.04
CA LYS A 92 -10.43 1.65 -8.47
C LYS A 92 -11.44 2.33 -7.53
N GLY A 93 -11.00 3.38 -6.86
CA GLY A 93 -11.79 4.26 -6.01
C GLY A 93 -11.21 5.66 -6.09
N ASN A 94 -11.41 6.45 -5.05
CA ASN A 94 -10.79 7.78 -4.96
C ASN A 94 -9.30 7.67 -4.67
N ALA A 95 -8.49 8.53 -5.28
CA ALA A 95 -7.07 8.64 -4.97
C ALA A 95 -6.77 10.07 -4.51
N THR A 96 -6.22 10.22 -3.31
CA THR A 96 -5.76 11.51 -2.77
C THR A 96 -4.29 11.41 -2.39
N PHE A 97 -3.50 12.34 -2.90
CA PHE A 97 -2.07 12.46 -2.63
C PHE A 97 -1.78 13.88 -2.12
N GLU A 98 -1.36 14.02 -0.86
CA GLU A 98 -1.12 15.33 -0.25
C GLU A 98 0.28 15.90 -0.56
N LYS A 99 1.18 15.07 -1.08
CA LYS A 99 2.54 15.44 -1.52
C LYS A 99 2.88 14.86 -2.89
N ASP A 100 4.17 14.89 -3.24
CA ASP A 100 4.68 14.43 -4.52
C ASP A 100 4.36 12.95 -4.76
N THR A 101 3.90 12.67 -5.97
CA THR A 101 3.64 11.31 -6.45
C THR A 101 4.41 11.09 -7.75
N LEU A 102 5.26 10.09 -7.76
CA LEU A 102 5.99 9.63 -8.95
C LEU A 102 5.52 8.23 -9.33
N THR A 103 4.99 8.09 -10.53
CA THR A 103 4.73 6.76 -11.14
C THR A 103 5.61 6.65 -12.38
N LYS A 104 6.49 5.64 -12.41
CA LYS A 104 7.36 5.38 -13.57
C LYS A 104 6.66 4.56 -14.65
N GLY A 105 5.70 3.72 -14.26
CA GLY A 105 4.78 3.04 -15.18
C GLY A 105 3.54 3.87 -15.50
N ASN A 106 2.43 3.19 -15.77
CA ASN A 106 1.14 3.82 -16.00
C ASN A 106 0.43 4.16 -14.69
N ALA A 107 -0.29 5.27 -14.65
CA ALA A 107 -1.20 5.61 -13.55
C ALA A 107 -2.65 5.58 -14.06
N THR A 108 -3.51 4.80 -13.41
CA THR A 108 -4.95 4.74 -13.69
C THR A 108 -5.73 5.00 -12.41
N VAL A 109 -6.62 5.99 -12.44
CA VAL A 109 -7.55 6.29 -11.34
C VAL A 109 -8.97 6.31 -11.89
N ASN A 110 -9.78 5.34 -11.48
CA ASN A 110 -11.18 5.23 -11.84
C ASN A 110 -12.01 5.34 -10.55
N GLY A 111 -12.68 6.48 -10.36
CA GLY A 111 -13.64 6.67 -9.27
C GLY A 111 -15.07 6.44 -9.73
N ASP A 112 -15.93 6.01 -8.82
CA ASP A 112 -17.38 6.03 -9.04
C ASP A 112 -17.88 7.48 -8.89
N SER A 113 -18.62 7.96 -9.89
CA SER A 113 -19.16 9.34 -9.93
C SER A 113 -20.34 9.54 -8.98
#